data_AF-A0A839NGB4-F1
#
_entry.id   AF-A0A839NGB4-F1
#
_cell.length_a   1.000
_cell.length_b   1.000
_cell.length_c   1.000
_cell.angle_alpha   90.00
_cell.angle_beta   90.00
_cell.angle_gamma   90.00
#
_symmetry.space_group_name_H-M   'P 1'
#
loop_
_entity.id
_entity.type
_entity.pdbx_description
1 polymer ?
#
loop_
_entity_poly.entity_id
_entity_poly.type
_entity_poly.pdbx_seq_one_letter_code
_entity_poly.pdbx_strand_id
1 'polypeptide(L)'
;MKKIKPTIVVFGCTGTVGREVMRQLKDSDCIARGVLRSPERPYPVLIGTQPSNITYVSADLNSRGQLKEACIGADALFLLTATSPDQVEQEINIIDAAKQSGIKRIVKLSAPVVQSPAKVEVSQWHSKVEDYLSQNMDDFCCLRPHSFMQNWERNALTIQYFGKIYGALGHAKRNYVDSRDVATVAVNCLLAKDELKQRSIVLAGPQAISNLEMAAKLSRITCCKIEYVDITPDELFSQLTKKSKLPRWLATHIVELDDLAIKVPEPETDTITDLILRKPRIMDEYLQEYRHLFKRKPLWTLLF
;
A
#
# COMPACT_ATOMS: atom_id res chain seq x y z
N MET A 1 -31.06 1.28 23.54
CA MET A 1 -30.25 0.06 23.28
C MET A 1 -28.82 0.51 23.00
N LYS A 2 -27.81 -0.04 23.69
CA LYS A 2 -26.40 0.25 23.35
C LYS A 2 -26.14 -0.27 21.94
N LYS A 3 -25.73 0.59 21.03
CA LYS A 3 -25.34 0.22 19.67
C LYS A 3 -24.11 -0.69 19.78
N ILE A 4 -24.19 -1.93 19.30
CA ILE A 4 -23.05 -2.84 19.27
C ILE A 4 -22.05 -2.24 18.28
N LYS A 5 -20.81 -2.05 18.73
CA LYS A 5 -19.73 -1.53 17.88
C LYS A 5 -19.30 -2.62 16.90
N PRO A 6 -19.14 -2.31 15.60
CA PRO A 6 -18.65 -3.29 14.65
C PRO A 6 -17.20 -3.66 15.00
N THR A 7 -16.85 -4.92 14.79
CA THR A 7 -15.48 -5.43 14.91
C THR A 7 -14.85 -5.55 13.53
N ILE A 8 -13.74 -4.87 13.31
CA ILE A 8 -12.99 -4.85 12.06
C ILE A 8 -11.68 -5.60 12.24
N VAL A 9 -11.43 -6.60 11.41
CA VAL A 9 -10.15 -7.32 11.36
C VAL A 9 -9.27 -6.73 10.27
N VAL A 10 -8.00 -6.47 10.56
CA VAL A 10 -7.06 -5.82 9.64
C VAL A 10 -5.88 -6.74 9.38
N PHE A 11 -5.89 -7.41 8.23
CA PHE A 11 -4.72 -8.09 7.70
C PHE A 11 -3.76 -7.08 7.07
N GLY A 12 -2.45 -7.33 7.16
CA GLY A 12 -1.45 -6.37 6.68
C GLY A 12 -1.33 -5.12 7.55
N CYS A 13 -1.76 -5.16 8.81
CA CYS A 13 -1.83 -4.01 9.72
C CYS A 13 -0.47 -3.32 9.99
N THR A 14 0.66 -4.00 9.72
CA THR A 14 2.02 -3.44 9.87
C THR A 14 2.56 -2.79 8.59
N GLY A 15 1.85 -2.94 7.46
CA GLY A 15 2.24 -2.36 6.16
C GLY A 15 1.87 -0.88 6.03
N THR A 16 2.36 -0.24 4.97
CA THR A 16 2.23 1.21 4.72
C THR A 16 0.80 1.75 4.79
N VAL A 17 -0.17 1.02 4.22
CA VAL A 17 -1.59 1.39 4.28
C VAL A 17 -2.25 0.83 5.54
N GLY A 18 -2.00 -0.44 5.87
CA GLY A 18 -2.62 -1.10 7.02
C GLY A 18 -2.36 -0.40 8.36
N ARG A 19 -1.17 0.20 8.55
CA ARG A 19 -0.88 0.99 9.76
C ARG A 19 -1.74 2.24 9.86
N GLU A 20 -2.02 2.89 8.73
CA GLU A 20 -2.86 4.09 8.68
C GLU A 20 -4.34 3.73 8.84
N VAL A 21 -4.76 2.56 8.35
CA VAL A 21 -6.08 1.98 8.65
C VAL A 21 -6.21 1.76 10.15
N MET A 22 -5.25 1.08 10.80
CA MET A 22 -5.26 0.89 12.26
C MET A 22 -5.32 2.22 13.01
N ARG A 23 -4.51 3.21 12.59
CA ARG A 23 -4.48 4.53 13.24
C ARG A 23 -5.84 5.23 13.15
N GLN A 24 -6.49 5.21 12.00
CA GLN A 24 -7.80 5.85 11.82
C GLN A 24 -8.94 5.09 12.52
N LEU A 25 -8.88 3.75 12.55
CA LEU A 25 -9.83 2.95 13.31
C LEU A 25 -9.71 3.15 14.83
N LYS A 26 -8.52 3.50 15.35
CA LYS A 26 -8.33 3.85 16.78
C LYS A 26 -9.31 4.93 17.25
N ASP A 27 -9.55 5.91 16.40
CA ASP A 27 -10.34 7.10 16.72
C ASP A 27 -11.81 6.95 16.24
N SER A 28 -12.19 5.75 15.78
CA SER A 28 -13.52 5.44 15.23
C SER A 28 -14.39 4.67 16.21
N ASP A 29 -15.71 4.73 16.04
CA ASP A 29 -16.68 4.01 16.89
C ASP A 29 -16.81 2.52 16.51
N CYS A 30 -15.69 1.80 16.58
CA CYS A 30 -15.58 0.38 16.26
C CYS A 30 -14.59 -0.30 17.21
N ILE A 31 -14.50 -1.64 17.15
CA ILE A 31 -13.39 -2.42 17.68
C ILE A 31 -12.49 -2.78 16.49
N ALA A 32 -11.18 -2.61 16.60
CA ALA A 32 -10.23 -2.98 15.56
C ALA A 32 -9.27 -4.06 16.05
N ARG A 33 -9.10 -5.12 15.25
CA ARG A 33 -8.22 -6.24 15.52
C ARG A 33 -7.16 -6.33 14.43
N GLY A 34 -5.94 -5.93 14.74
CA GLY A 34 -4.81 -6.08 13.83
C GLY A 34 -4.29 -7.52 13.84
N VAL A 35 -4.06 -8.11 12.67
CA VAL A 35 -3.45 -9.44 12.56
C VAL A 35 -1.96 -9.31 12.23
N LEU A 36 -1.13 -9.85 13.11
CA LEU A 36 0.30 -9.98 12.95
C LEU A 36 0.65 -11.36 12.40
N ARG A 37 1.69 -11.45 11.56
CA ARG A 37 2.19 -12.75 11.07
C ARG A 37 3.02 -13.50 12.13
N SER A 38 3.52 -12.78 13.12
CA SER A 38 4.31 -13.31 14.22
C SER A 38 4.07 -12.43 15.45
N PRO A 39 3.99 -13.02 16.66
CA PRO A 39 3.71 -12.28 17.88
C PRO A 39 4.80 -11.25 18.23
N GLU A 40 6.03 -11.47 17.78
CA GLU A 40 7.18 -10.60 18.04
C GLU A 40 7.16 -9.30 17.23
N ARG A 41 6.24 -9.17 16.26
CA ARG A 41 6.19 -7.97 15.42
C ARG A 41 5.75 -6.76 16.26
N PRO A 42 6.47 -5.63 16.16
CA PRO A 42 6.05 -4.39 16.81
C PRO A 42 4.64 -3.98 16.38
N TYR A 43 3.86 -3.51 17.34
CA TYR A 43 2.52 -3.03 17.07
C TYR A 43 2.58 -1.71 16.29
N PRO A 44 1.85 -1.56 15.18
CA PRO A 44 1.86 -0.36 14.36
C PRO A 44 1.25 0.85 15.09
N VAL A 45 0.38 0.59 16.07
CA VAL A 45 -0.24 1.61 16.91
C VAL A 45 -0.07 1.19 18.36
N LEU A 46 0.57 2.06 19.16
CA LEU A 46 0.81 1.78 20.57
C LEU A 46 -0.52 1.78 21.34
N ILE A 47 -0.73 0.70 22.08
CA ILE A 47 -1.81 0.57 23.07
C ILE A 47 -1.23 1.14 24.37
N GLY A 48 -1.74 2.31 24.78
CA GLY A 48 -1.36 2.92 26.05
C GLY A 48 -1.97 2.19 27.25
N THR A 49 -1.87 2.79 28.42
CA THR A 49 -2.46 2.25 29.66
C THR A 49 -3.98 2.44 29.77
N GLN A 50 -4.56 3.26 28.90
CA GLN A 50 -6.01 3.51 28.84
C GLN A 50 -6.71 2.45 27.98
N PRO A 51 -7.99 2.15 28.23
CA PRO A 51 -8.79 1.26 27.40
C PRO A 51 -8.73 1.68 25.92
N SER A 52 -8.25 0.77 25.08
CA SER A 52 -8.13 0.96 23.64
C SER A 52 -9.19 0.13 22.93
N ASN A 53 -9.74 0.65 21.84
CA ASN A 53 -10.58 -0.13 20.94
C ASN A 53 -9.76 -1.00 19.97
N ILE A 54 -8.43 -0.91 20.03
CA ILE A 54 -7.49 -1.73 19.25
C ILE A 54 -7.01 -2.94 20.05
N THR A 55 -7.01 -4.09 19.39
CA THR A 55 -6.40 -5.34 19.85
C THR A 55 -5.50 -5.90 18.75
N TYR A 56 -4.57 -6.79 19.13
CA TYR A 56 -3.73 -7.52 18.19
C TYR A 56 -3.82 -9.02 18.44
N VAL A 57 -3.84 -9.80 17.36
CA VAL A 57 -3.73 -11.26 17.37
C VAL A 57 -2.64 -11.67 16.37
N SER A 58 -2.12 -12.88 16.52
CA SER A 58 -1.18 -13.46 15.55
C SER A 58 -1.84 -14.59 14.78
N ALA A 59 -1.57 -14.68 13.48
CA ALA A 59 -1.98 -15.82 12.66
C ALA A 59 -0.96 -16.06 11.54
N ASP A 60 -0.62 -17.33 11.32
CA ASP A 60 0.03 -17.80 10.10
C ASP A 60 -0.98 -17.77 8.94
N LEU A 61 -0.61 -17.12 7.84
CA LEU A 61 -1.46 -16.97 6.65
C LEU A 61 -1.66 -18.27 5.87
N ASN A 62 -0.89 -19.31 6.21
CA ASN A 62 -1.06 -20.66 5.67
C ASN A 62 -1.85 -21.58 6.62
N SER A 63 -2.19 -21.11 7.83
CA SER A 63 -2.94 -21.88 8.82
C SER A 63 -4.42 -21.50 8.83
N ARG A 64 -5.25 -22.31 8.17
CA ARG A 64 -6.72 -22.11 8.12
C ARG A 64 -7.35 -21.98 9.51
N GLY A 65 -6.88 -22.75 10.49
CA GLY A 65 -7.37 -22.69 11.87
C GLY A 65 -7.10 -21.33 12.53
N GLN A 66 -5.86 -20.85 12.46
CA GLN A 66 -5.48 -19.56 13.05
C GLN A 66 -6.15 -18.38 12.33
N LEU A 67 -6.31 -18.46 11.00
CA LEU A 67 -7.04 -17.45 10.23
C LEU A 67 -8.51 -17.38 10.64
N LYS A 68 -9.16 -18.53 10.86
CA LYS A 68 -10.52 -18.59 11.36
C LYS A 68 -10.61 -17.95 12.74
N GLU A 69 -9.73 -18.33 13.68
CA GLU A 69 -9.67 -17.75 15.02
C GLU A 69 -9.51 -16.22 14.99
N ALA A 70 -8.64 -15.70 14.13
CA ALA A 70 -8.46 -14.26 13.95
C ALA A 70 -9.72 -13.55 13.43
N CYS A 71 -10.59 -14.25 12.69
CA CYS A 71 -11.82 -13.72 12.11
C CYS A 71 -13.07 -13.86 13.00
N ILE A 72 -13.02 -14.63 14.09
CA ILE A 72 -14.20 -14.88 14.94
C ILE A 72 -14.79 -13.56 15.48
N GLY A 73 -16.10 -13.41 15.30
CA GLY A 73 -16.87 -12.28 15.82
C GLY A 73 -16.62 -10.95 15.12
N ALA A 74 -15.95 -10.96 13.96
CA ALA A 74 -15.75 -9.78 13.14
C ALA A 74 -16.91 -9.54 12.17
N ASP A 75 -17.20 -8.28 11.90
CA ASP A 75 -18.26 -7.85 10.98
C ASP A 75 -17.69 -7.52 9.58
N ALA A 76 -16.48 -6.96 9.56
CA ALA A 76 -15.78 -6.53 8.35
C ALA A 76 -14.28 -6.82 8.42
N LEU A 77 -13.64 -6.91 7.25
CA LEU A 77 -12.24 -7.23 7.11
C LEU A 77 -11.55 -6.31 6.11
N PHE A 78 -10.38 -5.77 6.49
CA PHE A 78 -9.43 -5.16 5.58
C PHE A 78 -8.41 -6.21 5.12
N LEU A 79 -8.34 -6.45 3.80
CA LEU A 79 -7.52 -7.48 3.19
C LEU A 79 -6.32 -6.85 2.48
N LEU A 80 -5.12 -7.15 3.01
CA LEU A 80 -3.85 -6.89 2.38
C LEU A 80 -2.82 -7.87 2.94
N THR A 81 -2.04 -8.49 2.07
CA THR A 81 -0.83 -9.22 2.46
C THR A 81 0.42 -8.55 1.89
N ALA A 82 1.60 -9.02 2.28
CA ALA A 82 2.82 -8.56 1.64
C ALA A 82 2.87 -9.11 0.20
N THR A 83 3.35 -8.31 -0.75
CA THR A 83 3.59 -8.81 -2.11
C THR A 83 4.61 -9.95 -2.06
N SER A 84 4.19 -11.12 -2.49
CA SER A 84 5.01 -12.34 -2.55
C SER A 84 4.39 -13.35 -3.50
N PRO A 85 5.15 -14.34 -4.00
CA PRO A 85 4.60 -15.42 -4.82
C PRO A 85 3.41 -16.15 -4.20
N ASP A 86 3.35 -16.24 -2.87
CA ASP A 86 2.26 -16.90 -2.12
C ASP A 86 1.03 -16.00 -1.92
N GLN A 87 1.02 -14.76 -2.42
CA GLN A 87 -0.02 -13.76 -2.16
C GLN A 87 -1.42 -14.28 -2.52
N VAL A 88 -1.55 -14.97 -3.66
CA VAL A 88 -2.85 -15.48 -4.11
C VAL A 88 -3.41 -16.49 -3.13
N GLU A 89 -2.59 -17.47 -2.72
CA GLU A 89 -3.00 -18.51 -1.77
C GLU A 89 -3.34 -17.91 -0.40
N GLN A 90 -2.48 -17.02 0.11
CA GLN A 90 -2.68 -16.40 1.41
C GLN A 90 -3.93 -15.53 1.46
N GLU A 91 -4.18 -14.71 0.44
CA GLU A 91 -5.39 -13.88 0.40
C GLU A 91 -6.66 -14.71 0.22
N ILE A 92 -6.62 -15.80 -0.56
CA ILE A 92 -7.73 -16.76 -0.67
C ILE A 92 -8.02 -17.43 0.69
N ASN A 93 -7.00 -17.89 1.41
CA ASN A 93 -7.16 -18.48 2.73
C ASN A 93 -7.83 -17.50 3.72
N ILE A 94 -7.51 -16.20 3.63
CA ILE A 94 -8.14 -15.16 4.45
C ILE A 94 -9.62 -14.95 4.04
N ILE A 95 -9.92 -14.92 2.74
CA ILE A 95 -11.30 -14.79 2.23
C ILE A 95 -12.15 -15.97 2.71
N ASP A 96 -11.62 -17.20 2.63
CA ASP A 96 -12.29 -18.40 3.14
C ASP A 96 -12.54 -18.32 4.65
N ALA A 97 -11.55 -17.91 5.43
CA ALA A 97 -11.69 -17.76 6.88
C ALA A 97 -12.73 -16.69 7.24
N ALA A 98 -12.78 -15.59 6.49
CA ALA A 98 -13.76 -14.53 6.65
C ALA A 98 -15.19 -15.05 6.40
N LYS A 99 -15.39 -15.73 5.28
CA LYS A 99 -16.67 -16.34 4.89
C LYS A 99 -17.15 -17.36 5.93
N GLN A 100 -16.26 -18.25 6.35
CA GLN A 100 -16.57 -19.27 7.38
C GLN A 100 -16.87 -18.69 8.76
N SER A 101 -16.35 -17.49 9.05
CA SER A 101 -16.58 -16.79 10.32
C SER A 101 -17.80 -15.85 10.28
N GLY A 102 -18.51 -15.79 9.14
CA GLY A 102 -19.68 -14.94 8.96
C GLY A 102 -19.38 -13.46 8.75
N ILE A 103 -18.12 -13.09 8.44
CA ILE A 103 -17.77 -11.73 8.06
C ILE A 103 -18.54 -11.37 6.80
N LYS A 104 -19.27 -10.25 6.82
CA LYS A 104 -20.12 -9.84 5.70
C LYS A 104 -19.37 -9.00 4.67
N ARG A 105 -18.42 -8.18 5.14
CA ARG A 105 -17.73 -7.18 4.32
C ARG A 105 -16.24 -7.41 4.20
N ILE A 106 -15.71 -7.34 2.98
CA ILE A 106 -14.26 -7.30 2.73
C ILE A 106 -13.88 -6.06 1.91
N VAL A 107 -12.96 -5.25 2.45
CA VAL A 107 -12.31 -4.16 1.70
C VAL A 107 -10.89 -4.59 1.39
N LYS A 108 -10.60 -4.87 0.12
CA LYS A 108 -9.30 -5.34 -0.35
C LYS A 108 -8.47 -4.18 -0.88
N LEU A 109 -7.23 -4.06 -0.41
CA LEU A 109 -6.24 -3.24 -1.10
C LEU A 109 -5.67 -4.04 -2.27
N SER A 110 -5.89 -3.54 -3.47
CA SER A 110 -5.54 -4.16 -4.74
C SER A 110 -4.53 -3.31 -5.50
N ALA A 111 -4.46 -3.49 -6.82
CA ALA A 111 -3.62 -2.74 -7.74
C ALA A 111 -4.43 -2.27 -8.97
N PRO A 112 -3.94 -1.29 -9.74
CA PRO A 112 -4.59 -0.85 -10.97
C PRO A 112 -4.74 -1.99 -11.97
N VAL A 113 -5.86 -2.00 -12.71
CA VAL A 113 -6.08 -2.99 -13.78
C VAL A 113 -5.13 -2.69 -14.93
N VAL A 114 -4.33 -3.67 -15.31
CA VAL A 114 -3.45 -3.59 -16.48
C VAL A 114 -4.17 -4.31 -17.62
N GLN A 115 -4.34 -3.66 -18.77
CA GLN A 115 -5.05 -4.23 -19.94
C GLN A 115 -4.42 -5.55 -20.44
N SER A 116 -3.11 -5.71 -20.24
CA SER A 116 -2.40 -6.97 -20.49
C SER A 116 -1.73 -7.41 -19.19
N PRO A 117 -2.48 -7.99 -18.24
CA PRO A 117 -1.93 -8.37 -16.94
C PRO A 117 -0.89 -9.49 -17.11
N ALA A 118 -0.96 -10.25 -18.22
CA ALA A 118 0.08 -11.19 -18.67
C ALA A 118 1.51 -10.61 -18.65
N LYS A 119 1.67 -9.28 -18.74
CA LYS A 119 2.94 -8.56 -18.74
C LYS A 119 3.39 -8.03 -17.38
N VAL A 120 2.53 -8.08 -16.35
CA VAL A 120 2.86 -7.67 -14.98
C VAL A 120 2.38 -8.73 -14.01
N GLU A 121 3.30 -9.58 -13.56
CA GLU A 121 2.96 -10.79 -12.78
C GLU A 121 2.13 -10.47 -11.52
N VAL A 122 2.53 -9.44 -10.77
CA VAL A 122 1.85 -9.00 -9.54
C VAL A 122 0.42 -8.53 -9.82
N SER A 123 0.16 -7.89 -10.97
CA SER A 123 -1.19 -7.46 -11.35
C SER A 123 -2.10 -8.68 -11.61
N GLN A 124 -1.57 -9.79 -12.10
CA GLN A 124 -2.33 -11.04 -12.24
C GLN A 124 -2.68 -11.64 -10.88
N TRP A 125 -1.77 -11.56 -9.91
CA TRP A 125 -2.06 -12.04 -8.55
C TRP A 125 -3.25 -11.29 -7.96
N HIS A 126 -3.25 -9.95 -8.08
CA HIS A 126 -4.40 -9.17 -7.64
C HIS A 126 -5.68 -9.52 -8.40
N SER A 127 -5.64 -9.68 -9.73
CA SER A 127 -6.81 -10.07 -10.53
C SER A 127 -7.40 -11.40 -10.05
N LYS A 128 -6.57 -12.44 -9.86
CA LYS A 128 -7.03 -13.76 -9.39
C LYS A 128 -7.73 -13.68 -8.03
N VAL A 129 -7.21 -12.87 -7.11
CA VAL A 129 -7.84 -12.68 -5.80
C VAL A 129 -9.12 -11.86 -5.91
N GLU A 130 -9.16 -10.83 -6.76
CA GLU A 130 -10.39 -10.05 -7.00
C GLU A 130 -11.51 -10.91 -7.61
N ASP A 131 -11.19 -11.76 -8.58
CA ASP A 131 -12.14 -12.69 -9.18
C ASP A 131 -12.68 -13.65 -8.12
N TYR A 132 -11.78 -14.25 -7.31
CA TYR A 132 -12.18 -15.14 -6.22
C TYR A 132 -13.06 -14.43 -5.18
N LEU A 133 -12.71 -13.19 -4.81
CA LEU A 133 -13.48 -12.38 -3.88
C LEU A 133 -14.90 -12.11 -4.40
N SER A 134 -15.02 -11.76 -5.68
CA SER A 134 -16.30 -11.47 -6.33
C SER A 134 -17.26 -12.66 -6.40
N GLN A 135 -16.72 -13.88 -6.44
CA GLN A 135 -17.50 -15.13 -6.47
C GLN A 135 -17.91 -15.58 -5.07
N ASN A 136 -17.24 -15.11 -4.01
CA ASN A 136 -17.37 -15.66 -2.66
C ASN A 136 -17.96 -14.70 -1.63
N MET A 137 -17.96 -13.39 -1.89
CA MET A 137 -18.43 -12.36 -0.97
C MET A 137 -19.46 -11.44 -1.62
N ASP A 138 -20.57 -11.21 -0.92
CA ASP A 138 -21.67 -10.38 -1.43
C ASP A 138 -21.45 -8.88 -1.19
N ASP A 139 -20.70 -8.49 -0.16
CA ASP A 139 -20.38 -7.09 0.15
C ASP A 139 -18.85 -6.90 0.16
N PHE A 140 -18.32 -6.28 -0.89
CA PHE A 140 -16.88 -6.08 -1.02
C PHE A 140 -16.54 -4.87 -1.88
N CYS A 141 -15.34 -4.33 -1.66
CA CYS A 141 -14.75 -3.31 -2.51
C CYS A 141 -13.24 -3.54 -2.69
N CYS A 142 -12.79 -3.55 -3.94
CA CYS A 142 -11.38 -3.58 -4.33
C CYS A 142 -10.86 -2.17 -4.54
N LEU A 143 -10.03 -1.67 -3.62
CA LEU A 143 -9.34 -0.39 -3.74
C LEU A 143 -8.11 -0.55 -4.61
N ARG A 144 -8.02 0.16 -5.72
CA ARG A 144 -6.96 0.03 -6.74
C ARG A 144 -6.12 1.31 -6.78
N PRO A 145 -5.21 1.53 -5.81
CA PRO A 145 -4.36 2.71 -5.79
C PRO A 145 -3.31 2.68 -6.90
N HIS A 146 -2.98 3.85 -7.41
CA HIS A 146 -1.72 4.08 -8.12
C HIS A 146 -0.53 4.00 -7.15
N SER A 147 0.63 4.53 -7.54
CA SER A 147 1.84 4.46 -6.71
C SER A 147 1.65 5.19 -5.37
N PHE A 148 2.34 4.74 -4.32
CA PHE A 148 2.29 5.44 -3.04
C PHE A 148 3.38 6.52 -2.96
N MET A 149 3.10 7.67 -2.37
CA MET A 149 4.14 8.68 -2.07
C MET A 149 5.28 8.07 -1.24
N GLN A 150 4.94 7.17 -0.31
CA GLN A 150 5.87 6.41 0.53
C GLN A 150 6.84 5.52 -0.27
N ASN A 151 6.56 5.22 -1.54
CA ASN A 151 7.50 4.46 -2.37
C ASN A 151 8.84 5.20 -2.56
N TRP A 152 8.86 6.53 -2.40
CA TRP A 152 10.09 7.33 -2.48
C TRP A 152 11.10 7.01 -1.39
N GLU A 153 10.69 6.43 -0.26
CA GLU A 153 11.62 5.98 0.79
C GLU A 153 12.65 4.95 0.27
N ARG A 154 12.30 4.17 -0.76
CA ARG A 154 13.20 3.20 -1.40
C ARG A 154 14.41 3.88 -2.07
N ASN A 155 14.25 5.13 -2.49
CA ASN A 155 15.31 5.94 -3.10
C ASN A 155 16.13 6.72 -2.07
N ALA A 156 15.77 6.67 -0.78
CA ALA A 156 16.41 7.47 0.25
C ALA A 156 17.93 7.24 0.30
N LEU A 157 18.40 6.00 0.26
CA LEU A 157 19.84 5.71 0.30
C LEU A 157 20.61 6.30 -0.88
N THR A 158 20.11 6.13 -2.11
CA THR A 158 20.81 6.66 -3.29
C THR A 158 20.78 8.18 -3.32
N ILE A 159 19.68 8.80 -2.86
CA ILE A 159 19.59 10.25 -2.72
C ILE A 159 20.56 10.75 -1.63
N GLN A 160 20.56 10.14 -0.45
CA GLN A 160 21.40 10.54 0.68
C GLN A 160 22.89 10.50 0.30
N TYR A 161 23.35 9.40 -0.31
CA TYR A 161 24.78 9.17 -0.55
C TYR A 161 25.26 9.59 -1.92
N PHE A 162 24.43 9.51 -2.96
CA PHE A 162 24.84 9.86 -4.34
C PHE A 162 24.13 11.08 -4.90
N GLY A 163 23.04 11.55 -4.28
CA GLY A 163 22.25 12.65 -4.82
C GLY A 163 21.56 12.24 -6.12
N LYS A 164 21.24 10.95 -6.26
CA LYS A 164 20.77 10.37 -7.51
C LYS A 164 19.53 9.53 -7.32
N ILE A 165 18.60 9.68 -8.25
CA ILE A 165 17.45 8.82 -8.46
C ILE A 165 17.76 8.01 -9.71
N TYR A 166 17.66 6.69 -9.63
CA TYR A 166 17.87 5.80 -10.77
C TYR A 166 16.52 5.20 -11.16
N GLY A 167 16.22 5.15 -12.45
CA GLY A 167 14.98 4.56 -12.97
C GLY A 167 15.04 4.40 -14.48
N ALA A 168 14.09 3.66 -15.03
CA ALA A 168 14.00 3.39 -16.47
C ALA A 168 12.69 3.96 -17.04
N LEU A 169 12.39 5.21 -16.70
CA LEU A 169 11.11 5.87 -16.97
C LEU A 169 11.20 6.96 -18.06
N GLY A 170 12.39 7.37 -18.49
CA GLY A 170 12.56 8.51 -19.37
C GLY A 170 11.81 9.75 -18.84
N HIS A 171 10.85 10.24 -19.63
CA HIS A 171 9.99 11.36 -19.28
C HIS A 171 8.59 10.96 -18.79
N ALA A 172 8.32 9.66 -18.64
CA ALA A 172 7.03 9.16 -18.19
C ALA A 172 6.71 9.67 -16.79
N LYS A 173 5.42 9.91 -16.55
CA LYS A 173 4.89 10.39 -15.28
C LYS A 173 4.14 9.26 -14.58
N ARG A 174 4.27 9.22 -13.25
CA ARG A 174 3.50 8.31 -12.40
C ARG A 174 2.63 9.11 -11.44
N ASN A 175 1.42 8.63 -11.21
CA ASN A 175 0.52 9.19 -10.21
C ASN A 175 0.88 8.62 -8.83
N TYR A 176 0.94 9.51 -7.83
CA TYR A 176 1.27 9.15 -6.46
C TYR A 176 0.16 9.56 -5.49
N VAL A 177 -0.43 8.58 -4.83
CA VAL A 177 -1.43 8.75 -3.76
C VAL A 177 -0.79 8.55 -2.38
N ASP A 178 -1.21 9.33 -1.39
CA ASP A 178 -0.72 9.15 -0.01
C ASP A 178 -1.44 7.98 0.66
N SER A 179 -0.70 7.07 1.32
CA SER A 179 -1.29 5.93 2.03
C SER A 179 -2.32 6.33 3.10
N ARG A 180 -2.22 7.54 3.66
CA ARG A 180 -3.19 8.10 4.61
C ARG A 180 -4.55 8.35 3.96
N ASP A 181 -4.56 8.85 2.73
CA ASP A 181 -5.81 9.10 1.98
C ASP A 181 -6.43 7.78 1.52
N VAL A 182 -5.61 6.82 1.08
CA VAL A 182 -6.06 5.46 0.76
C VAL A 182 -6.68 4.79 1.99
N ALA A 183 -6.06 4.92 3.16
CA ALA A 183 -6.61 4.40 4.40
C ALA A 183 -7.93 5.07 4.79
N THR A 184 -8.11 6.37 4.51
CA THR A 184 -9.40 7.04 4.73
C THR A 184 -10.51 6.44 3.86
N VAL A 185 -10.25 6.18 2.58
CA VAL A 185 -11.21 5.49 1.70
C VAL A 185 -11.51 4.08 2.24
N ALA A 186 -10.49 3.33 2.65
CA ALA A 186 -10.67 2.00 3.22
C ALA A 186 -11.54 2.00 4.49
N VAL A 187 -11.26 2.91 5.42
CA VAL A 187 -12.02 3.05 6.67
C VAL A 187 -13.47 3.46 6.40
N ASN A 188 -13.70 4.38 5.45
CA ASN A 188 -15.05 4.75 5.03
C ASN A 188 -15.83 3.55 4.49
N CYS A 189 -15.21 2.70 3.67
CA CYS A 189 -15.83 1.47 3.19
C CYS A 189 -16.07 0.45 4.33
N LEU A 190 -15.09 0.24 5.20
CA LEU A 190 -15.21 -0.72 6.32
C LEU A 190 -16.36 -0.34 7.26
N LEU A 191 -16.52 0.95 7.56
CA LEU A 191 -17.52 1.49 8.49
C LEU A 191 -18.84 1.90 7.82
N ALA A 192 -19.01 1.66 6.51
CA ALA A 192 -20.24 2.01 5.81
C ALA A 192 -21.46 1.35 6.47
N LYS A 193 -22.57 2.08 6.58
CA LYS A 193 -23.80 1.55 7.21
C LYS A 193 -24.60 0.66 6.27
N ASP A 194 -24.57 1.00 4.99
CA ASP A 194 -25.23 0.28 3.90
C ASP A 194 -24.22 -0.58 3.14
N GLU A 195 -24.70 -1.44 2.26
CA GLU A 195 -23.86 -2.21 1.34
C GLU A 195 -23.01 -1.31 0.45
N LEU A 196 -21.83 -1.79 0.08
CA LEU A 196 -20.91 -1.06 -0.77
C LEU A 196 -21.46 -0.98 -2.20
N LYS A 197 -21.73 0.25 -2.65
CA LYS A 197 -22.25 0.52 -4.00
C LYS A 197 -21.25 0.18 -5.11
N GLN A 198 -19.95 0.30 -4.82
CA GLN A 198 -18.88 0.10 -5.80
C GLN A 198 -18.05 -1.13 -5.45
N ARG A 199 -17.95 -2.06 -6.40
CA ARG A 199 -17.13 -3.27 -6.28
C ARG A 199 -15.64 -3.02 -6.43
N SER A 200 -15.27 -1.92 -7.08
CA SER A 200 -13.87 -1.47 -7.18
C SER A 200 -13.79 0.04 -7.32
N ILE A 201 -12.69 0.62 -6.84
CA ILE A 201 -12.44 2.07 -6.85
C ILE A 201 -10.98 2.30 -7.21
N VAL A 202 -10.71 3.06 -8.28
CA VAL A 202 -9.35 3.51 -8.62
C VAL A 202 -8.98 4.68 -7.73
N LEU A 203 -7.79 4.65 -7.12
CA LEU A 203 -7.32 5.70 -6.21
C LEU A 203 -6.07 6.37 -6.79
N ALA A 204 -6.26 7.53 -7.40
CA ALA A 204 -5.21 8.42 -7.88
C ALA A 204 -5.06 9.61 -6.93
N GLY A 205 -3.82 10.02 -6.69
CA GLY A 205 -3.49 11.28 -6.04
C GLY A 205 -3.58 12.47 -7.01
N PRO A 206 -3.27 13.69 -6.53
CA PRO A 206 -3.65 14.94 -7.19
C PRO A 206 -2.85 15.30 -8.44
N GLN A 207 -1.76 14.59 -8.75
CA GLN A 207 -0.91 14.87 -9.90
C GLN A 207 -0.07 13.66 -10.30
N ALA A 208 0.24 13.54 -11.60
CA ALA A 208 1.29 12.67 -12.09
C ALA A 208 2.63 13.42 -12.14
N ILE A 209 3.72 12.76 -11.76
CA ILE A 209 5.04 13.37 -11.61
C ILE A 209 6.10 12.48 -12.27
N SER A 210 6.96 13.07 -13.08
CA SER A 210 8.15 12.43 -13.65
C SER A 210 9.30 12.38 -12.66
N ASN A 211 10.26 11.49 -12.88
CA ASN A 211 11.47 11.44 -12.05
C ASN A 211 12.31 12.73 -12.14
N LEU A 212 12.26 13.44 -13.27
CA LEU A 212 12.90 14.76 -13.44
C LEU A 212 12.25 15.82 -12.55
N GLU A 213 10.92 15.91 -12.56
CA GLU A 213 10.18 16.83 -11.68
C GLU A 213 10.40 16.47 -10.20
N MET A 214 10.46 15.18 -9.87
CA MET A 214 10.79 14.72 -8.51
C MET A 214 12.21 15.09 -8.09
N ALA A 215 13.21 14.93 -8.97
CA ALA A 215 14.58 15.36 -8.72
C ALA A 215 14.65 16.88 -8.44
N ALA A 216 13.90 17.69 -9.19
CA ALA A 216 13.80 19.13 -8.97
C ALA A 216 13.13 19.48 -7.63
N LYS A 217 12.00 18.85 -7.30
CA LYS A 217 11.30 19.02 -6.02
C LYS A 217 12.19 18.64 -4.83
N LEU A 218 12.85 17.49 -4.91
CA LEU A 218 13.78 17.01 -3.90
C LEU A 218 15.01 17.93 -3.77
N SER A 219 15.53 18.46 -4.90
CA SER A 219 16.64 19.40 -4.86
C SER A 219 16.29 20.67 -4.10
N ARG A 220 15.09 21.22 -4.36
CA ARG A 220 14.57 22.39 -3.67
C ARG A 220 14.37 22.14 -2.17
N ILE A 221 13.77 21.01 -1.79
CA ILE A 221 13.46 20.73 -0.39
C ILE A 221 14.72 20.40 0.42
N THR A 222 15.71 19.75 -0.19
CA THR A 222 16.95 19.35 0.50
C THR A 222 18.03 20.43 0.46
N CYS A 223 17.87 21.45 -0.40
CA CYS A 223 18.90 22.45 -0.71
C CYS A 223 20.19 21.80 -1.25
N CYS A 224 20.08 20.69 -1.96
CA CYS A 224 21.20 19.93 -2.52
C CYS A 224 20.85 19.49 -3.94
N LYS A 225 21.83 19.43 -4.84
CA LYS A 225 21.57 18.93 -6.20
C LYS A 225 21.22 17.44 -6.15
N ILE A 226 20.03 17.11 -6.65
CA ILE A 226 19.57 15.75 -6.86
C ILE A 226 19.26 15.57 -8.34
N GLU A 227 19.81 14.53 -8.94
CA GLU A 227 19.71 14.25 -10.37
C GLU A 227 18.92 12.96 -10.61
N TYR A 228 18.08 12.97 -11.63
CA TYR A 228 17.56 11.74 -12.21
C TYR A 228 18.55 11.20 -13.23
N VAL A 229 18.95 9.93 -13.05
CA VAL A 229 19.77 9.18 -13.99
C VAL A 229 18.86 8.15 -14.65
N ASP A 230 18.47 8.44 -15.88
CA ASP A 230 17.73 7.52 -16.72
C ASP A 230 18.67 6.41 -17.19
N ILE A 231 18.35 5.18 -16.80
CA ILE A 231 19.12 3.97 -17.14
C ILE A 231 18.26 3.01 -17.93
N THR A 232 18.89 2.09 -18.65
CA THR A 232 18.14 1.08 -19.41
C THR A 232 17.40 0.11 -18.46
N PRO A 233 16.30 -0.52 -18.91
CA PRO A 233 15.62 -1.57 -18.14
C PRO A 233 16.56 -2.68 -17.65
N ASP A 234 17.50 -3.11 -18.49
CA ASP A 234 18.49 -4.15 -18.16
C ASP A 234 19.48 -3.68 -17.08
N GLU A 235 19.93 -2.42 -17.14
CA GLU A 235 20.76 -1.83 -16.09
C GLU A 235 20.01 -1.72 -14.77
N LEU A 236 18.74 -1.28 -14.80
CA LEU A 236 17.91 -1.21 -13.60
C LEU A 236 17.73 -2.59 -12.98
N PHE A 237 17.38 -3.60 -13.78
CA PHE A 237 17.26 -4.99 -13.34
C PHE A 237 18.58 -5.51 -12.72
N SER A 238 19.70 -5.26 -13.38
CA SER A 238 21.04 -5.65 -12.91
C SER A 238 21.39 -4.97 -11.59
N GLN A 239 21.06 -3.69 -11.42
CA GLN A 239 21.29 -2.97 -10.16
C GLN A 239 20.41 -3.51 -9.03
N LEU A 240 19.12 -3.71 -9.28
CA LEU A 240 18.16 -4.24 -8.30
C LEU A 240 18.57 -5.63 -7.80
N THR A 241 19.03 -6.50 -8.70
CA THR A 241 19.45 -7.87 -8.35
C THR A 241 20.85 -7.93 -7.74
N LYS A 242 21.85 -7.25 -8.33
CA LYS A 242 23.26 -7.39 -7.91
C LYS A 242 23.63 -6.48 -6.74
N LYS A 243 23.15 -5.24 -6.73
CA LYS A 243 23.48 -4.24 -5.69
C LYS A 243 22.46 -4.26 -4.55
N SER A 244 21.17 -4.16 -4.87
CA SER A 244 20.10 -4.14 -3.86
C SER A 244 19.70 -5.53 -3.36
N LYS A 245 20.25 -6.60 -3.96
CA LYS A 245 19.99 -8.01 -3.61
C LYS A 245 18.50 -8.38 -3.58
N LEU A 246 17.69 -7.71 -4.41
CA LEU A 246 16.28 -8.05 -4.51
C LEU A 246 16.11 -9.41 -5.18
N PRO A 247 15.11 -10.21 -4.75
CA PRO A 247 14.68 -11.38 -5.48
C PRO A 247 14.37 -11.04 -6.94
N ARG A 248 14.66 -11.97 -7.85
CA ARG A 248 14.51 -11.76 -9.28
C ARG A 248 13.09 -11.33 -9.67
N TRP A 249 12.07 -11.97 -9.13
CA TRP A 249 10.67 -11.64 -9.40
C TRP A 249 10.33 -10.19 -9.03
N LEU A 250 10.87 -9.69 -7.92
CA LEU A 250 10.63 -8.32 -7.46
C LEU A 250 11.37 -7.29 -8.32
N ALA A 251 12.60 -7.62 -8.75
CA ALA A 251 13.34 -6.78 -9.68
C ALA A 251 12.64 -6.71 -11.04
N THR A 252 12.15 -7.84 -11.57
CA THR A 252 11.33 -7.88 -12.78
C THR A 252 10.09 -7.02 -12.61
N HIS A 253 9.34 -7.17 -11.52
CA HIS A 253 8.14 -6.39 -11.26
C HIS A 253 8.37 -4.87 -11.26
N ILE A 254 9.48 -4.40 -10.66
CA ILE A 254 9.82 -2.96 -10.68
C ILE A 254 10.07 -2.47 -12.11
N VAL A 255 10.79 -3.24 -12.91
CA VAL A 255 11.06 -2.90 -14.32
C VAL A 255 9.78 -2.93 -15.17
N GLU A 256 8.90 -3.90 -14.94
CA GLU A 256 7.59 -3.99 -15.60
C GLU A 256 6.71 -2.77 -15.28
N LEU A 257 6.74 -2.26 -14.05
CA LEU A 257 6.00 -1.05 -13.68
C LEU A 257 6.54 0.20 -14.39
N ASP A 258 7.86 0.31 -14.55
CA ASP A 258 8.48 1.43 -15.27
C ASP A 258 8.12 1.37 -16.77
N ASP A 259 8.20 0.20 -17.39
CA ASP A 259 7.79 -0.03 -18.78
C ASP A 259 6.29 0.25 -19.00
N LEU A 260 5.44 -0.15 -18.05
CA LEU A 260 4.01 0.13 -18.09
C LEU A 260 3.72 1.64 -18.07
N ALA A 261 4.37 2.39 -17.17
CA ALA A 261 4.18 3.83 -17.06
C ALA A 261 4.61 4.59 -18.33
N ILE A 262 5.59 4.07 -19.08
CA ILE A 262 5.97 4.61 -20.39
C ILE A 262 4.85 4.39 -21.43
N LYS A 263 4.21 3.23 -21.40
CA LYS A 263 3.22 2.82 -22.41
C LYS A 263 1.81 3.31 -22.13
N VAL A 264 1.47 3.47 -20.85
CA VAL A 264 0.12 3.79 -20.40
C VAL A 264 0.18 5.01 -19.49
N PRO A 265 -0.28 6.19 -19.94
CA PRO A 265 -0.35 7.38 -19.11
C PRO A 265 -1.20 7.15 -17.86
N GLU A 266 -0.70 7.58 -16.71
CA GLU A 266 -1.44 7.57 -15.45
C GLU A 266 -2.29 8.85 -15.28
N PRO A 267 -3.32 8.86 -14.42
CA PRO A 267 -4.18 10.02 -14.22
C PRO A 267 -3.42 11.28 -13.76
N GLU A 268 -3.74 12.42 -14.38
CA GLU A 268 -3.16 13.73 -14.02
C GLU A 268 -3.90 14.44 -12.88
N THR A 269 -5.05 13.91 -12.45
CA THR A 269 -5.90 14.45 -11.38
C THR A 269 -6.31 13.34 -10.42
N ASP A 270 -6.73 13.72 -9.21
CA ASP A 270 -7.15 12.74 -8.23
C ASP A 270 -8.53 12.15 -8.52
N THR A 271 -8.76 10.98 -7.94
CA THR A 271 -10.07 10.30 -7.96
C THR A 271 -10.68 10.18 -6.56
N ILE A 272 -10.08 10.82 -5.56
CA ILE A 272 -10.35 10.55 -4.15
C ILE A 272 -10.93 11.73 -3.39
N THR A 273 -10.93 12.96 -3.93
CA THR A 273 -11.49 14.16 -3.28
C THR A 273 -12.91 13.91 -2.78
N ASP A 274 -13.78 13.38 -3.64
CA ASP A 274 -15.19 13.13 -3.28
C ASP A 274 -15.36 11.94 -2.31
N LEU A 275 -14.39 11.03 -2.28
CA LEU A 275 -14.40 9.85 -1.40
C LEU A 275 -13.94 10.17 0.02
N ILE A 276 -13.05 11.16 0.18
CA ILE A 276 -12.48 11.59 1.46
C ILE A 276 -13.01 12.95 1.95
N LEU A 277 -13.81 13.64 1.13
CA LEU A 277 -14.48 14.93 1.41
C LEU A 277 -13.51 16.06 1.79
N ARG A 278 -12.30 16.02 1.24
CA ARG A 278 -11.28 17.08 1.35
C ARG A 278 -10.28 16.95 0.21
N LYS A 279 -9.43 17.96 0.04
CA LYS A 279 -8.31 17.87 -0.91
C LYS A 279 -7.36 16.72 -0.50
N PRO A 280 -6.92 15.89 -1.45
CA PRO A 280 -5.87 14.91 -1.25
C PRO A 280 -4.57 15.57 -0.86
N ARG A 281 -3.73 14.80 -0.16
CA ARG A 281 -2.37 15.23 0.16
C ARG A 281 -1.55 15.33 -1.11
N ILE A 282 -0.70 16.35 -1.19
CA ILE A 282 0.18 16.57 -2.35
C ILE A 282 1.61 16.10 -2.06
N MET A 283 2.36 15.77 -3.11
CA MET A 283 3.74 15.29 -2.98
C MET A 283 4.64 16.29 -2.23
N ASP A 284 4.44 17.59 -2.40
CA ASP A 284 5.26 18.61 -1.76
C ASP A 284 5.10 18.62 -0.23
N GLU A 285 3.89 18.36 0.28
CA GLU A 285 3.65 18.18 1.72
C GLU A 285 4.33 16.93 2.24
N TYR A 286 4.21 15.80 1.53
CA TYR A 286 4.90 14.56 1.88
C TYR A 286 6.43 14.76 1.91
N LEU A 287 7.01 15.37 0.88
CA LEU A 287 8.46 15.61 0.83
C LEU A 287 8.94 16.55 1.94
N GLN A 288 8.11 17.52 2.35
CA GLN A 288 8.43 18.40 3.47
C GLN A 288 8.40 17.66 4.81
N GLU A 289 7.39 16.82 5.07
CA GLU A 289 7.29 16.00 6.28
C GLU A 289 8.44 15.00 6.40
N TYR A 290 8.76 14.34 5.29
CA TYR A 290 9.76 13.28 5.22
C TYR A 290 11.13 13.77 4.72
N ARG A 291 11.35 15.09 4.72
CA ARG A 291 12.61 15.72 4.26
C ARG A 291 13.85 15.07 4.85
N HIS A 292 13.78 14.67 6.12
CA HIS A 292 14.88 14.05 6.85
C HIS A 292 15.39 12.75 6.20
N LEU A 293 14.52 12.01 5.50
CA LEU A 293 14.89 10.79 4.76
C LEU A 293 15.74 11.10 3.52
N PHE A 294 15.66 12.32 2.98
CA PHE A 294 16.30 12.67 1.71
C PHE A 294 17.48 13.63 1.85
N LYS A 295 17.78 14.10 3.08
CA LYS A 295 18.93 14.98 3.32
C LYS A 295 20.23 14.26 2.98
N ARG A 296 21.09 14.91 2.18
CA ARG A 296 22.43 14.42 1.84
C ARG A 296 23.20 14.05 3.10
N LYS A 297 23.83 12.88 3.10
CA LYS A 297 24.76 12.47 4.14
C LYS A 297 26.19 12.67 3.63
N PRO A 298 27.12 13.07 4.50
CA PRO A 298 28.52 13.13 4.12
C PRO A 298 29.04 11.74 3.77
N LEU A 299 29.87 11.62 2.73
CA LEU A 299 30.38 10.33 2.27
C LEU A 299 31.28 9.63 3.32
N TRP A 300 31.87 10.39 4.26
CA TRP A 300 32.70 9.83 5.32
C TRP A 300 31.93 9.04 6.39
N THR A 301 30.59 9.14 6.44
CA THR A 301 29.78 8.31 7.36
C THR A 301 29.61 6.86 6.89
N LEU A 302 30.18 6.48 5.74
CA LEU A 302 30.23 5.09 5.25
C LEU A 302 31.55 4.39 5.58
N LEU A 303 32.53 5.12 6.12
CA LEU A 303 33.90 4.62 6.40
C LEU A 303 34.08 4.15 7.85
N PHE A 304 33.01 4.19 8.66
CA PHE A 304 32.92 3.69 10.04
C PHE A 304 31.57 3.01 10.24
#